data_AF-A0A0P4VGP8-F1
#
_entry.id   AF-A0A0P4VGP8-F1
#
_cell.length_a   1.000
_cell.length_b   1.000
_cell.length_c   1.000
_cell.angle_alpha   90.00
_cell.angle_beta   90.00
_cell.angle_gamma   90.00
#
_symmetry.space_group_name_H-M   'P 1'
#
loop_
_entity.id
_entity.type
_entity.pdbx_description
1 polymer ?
#
loop_
_entity_poly.entity_id
_entity_poly.type
_entity_poly.pdbx_seq_one_letter_code
_entity_poly.pdbx_strand_id
1 'polypeptide(L)'
;ILNLFRNKSVVCICAPMVRYSKLEFRSLVRKYGVDLCFTPMIMADSFNQSIKARDNEFTTNKEDTPLIVQFAAKTVDDFVTATELISEHCEGVDLNCGCPQRWAMQEGYGAAMLNKSEVIRDMIRQVRNRTKPSFTVSVKVRLFDCLSVD
;
A
#
# COMPACT_ATOMS: atom_id res chain seq x y z
N ILE A 1 -5.61 10.88 -7.40
CA ILE A 1 -4.78 11.21 -6.21
C ILE A 1 -3.92 12.45 -6.40
N LEU A 2 -3.06 12.56 -7.43
CA LEU A 2 -2.13 13.71 -7.59
C LEU A 2 -2.78 15.11 -7.56
N ASN A 3 -4.03 15.24 -8.02
CA ASN A 3 -4.76 16.50 -7.95
C ASN A 3 -5.02 16.98 -6.50
N LEU A 4 -5.10 16.08 -5.52
CA LEU A 4 -5.21 16.48 -4.10
C LEU A 4 -4.01 17.33 -3.68
N PHE A 5 -2.80 16.89 -4.04
CA PHE A 5 -1.55 17.58 -3.70
C PHE A 5 -1.33 18.87 -4.49
N ARG A 6 -2.00 19.04 -5.63
CA ARG A 6 -1.93 20.27 -6.43
C ARG A 6 -2.93 21.34 -5.95
N ASN A 7 -4.10 20.90 -5.51
CA ASN A 7 -5.24 21.80 -5.29
C ASN A 7 -5.45 22.18 -3.82
N LYS A 8 -4.84 21.45 -2.88
CA LYS A 8 -4.96 21.73 -1.44
C LYS A 8 -3.63 22.21 -0.87
N SER A 9 -3.70 23.17 0.04
CA SER A 9 -2.56 23.61 0.85
C SER A 9 -2.11 22.54 1.86
N VAL A 10 -3.07 21.79 2.42
CA VAL A 10 -2.85 20.68 3.34
C VAL A 10 -3.68 19.49 2.89
N VAL A 11 -3.06 18.32 2.80
CA VAL A 11 -3.73 17.05 2.49
C VAL A 11 -3.73 16.17 3.74
N CYS A 12 -4.91 15.86 4.24
CA CYS A 12 -5.08 15.01 5.43
C CYS A 12 -5.15 13.53 5.01
N ILE A 13 -4.15 12.74 5.39
CA ILE A 13 -4.02 11.33 4.97
C ILE A 13 -4.19 10.42 6.19
N CYS A 14 -5.15 9.49 6.12
CA CYS A 14 -5.29 8.43 7.11
C CYS A 14 -4.27 7.32 6.86
N ALA A 15 -3.39 7.10 7.83
CA ALA A 15 -2.33 6.11 7.75
C ALA A 15 -2.87 4.66 7.75
N PRO A 16 -2.12 3.71 7.14
CA PRO A 16 -2.44 2.29 7.19
C PRO A 16 -2.18 1.75 8.60
N MET A 17 -3.22 1.19 9.23
CA MET A 17 -3.16 0.65 10.58
C MET A 17 -3.84 -0.72 10.63
N VAL A 18 -3.06 -1.76 10.93
CA VAL A 18 -3.55 -3.14 11.11
C VAL A 18 -4.63 -3.16 12.19
N ARG A 19 -5.74 -3.87 11.95
CA ARG A 19 -6.98 -3.91 12.77
C ARG A 19 -7.86 -2.65 12.77
N TYR A 20 -7.36 -1.49 12.32
CA TYR A 20 -8.13 -0.24 12.37
C TYR A 20 -8.65 0.20 11.02
N SER A 21 -7.77 0.50 10.04
CA SER A 21 -8.12 1.20 8.80
C SER A 21 -8.99 0.40 7.81
N LYS A 22 -9.86 -0.50 8.29
CA LYS A 22 -10.96 -1.16 7.57
C LYS A 22 -12.03 -0.15 7.13
N LEU A 23 -12.95 -0.60 6.27
CA LEU A 23 -13.93 0.25 5.59
C LEU A 23 -14.68 1.18 6.55
N GLU A 24 -15.23 0.66 7.65
CA GLU A 24 -16.04 1.43 8.59
C GLU A 24 -15.24 2.56 9.25
N PHE A 25 -13.97 2.31 9.58
CA PHE A 25 -13.07 3.32 10.12
C PHE A 25 -12.74 4.38 9.08
N ARG A 26 -12.43 3.97 7.84
CA ARG A 26 -12.17 4.90 6.72
C ARG A 26 -13.40 5.77 6.44
N SER A 27 -14.59 5.18 6.39
CA SER A 27 -15.86 5.89 6.23
C SER A 27 -16.11 6.89 7.37
N LEU A 28 -15.74 6.55 8.61
CA LEU A 28 -15.84 7.47 9.73
C LEU A 28 -14.89 8.65 9.58
N VAL A 29 -13.58 8.42 9.41
CA VAL A 29 -12.59 9.51 9.39
C VAL A 29 -12.75 10.45 8.20
N ARG A 30 -13.29 9.96 7.07
CA ARG A 30 -13.66 10.82 5.93
C ARG A 30 -14.69 11.88 6.30
N LYS A 31 -15.61 11.60 7.24
CA LYS A 31 -16.57 12.60 7.76
C LYS A 31 -15.89 13.73 8.55
N TYR A 32 -14.63 13.54 8.96
CA TYR A 32 -13.84 14.49 9.74
C TYR A 32 -12.70 15.12 8.91
N GLY A 33 -12.86 15.19 7.59
CA GLY A 33 -11.94 15.94 6.72
C GLY A 33 -10.68 15.18 6.30
N VAL A 34 -10.69 13.85 6.34
CA VAL A 34 -9.62 13.04 5.72
C VAL A 34 -9.82 12.99 4.20
N ASP A 35 -8.77 13.33 3.46
CA ASP A 35 -8.76 13.44 2.00
C ASP A 35 -8.43 12.13 1.29
N LEU A 36 -7.57 11.32 1.91
CA LEU A 36 -7.04 10.09 1.35
C LEU A 36 -6.90 9.06 2.46
N CYS A 37 -7.35 7.84 2.22
CA CYS A 37 -7.20 6.74 3.16
C CYS A 37 -6.35 5.62 2.57
N PHE A 38 -5.66 4.92 3.47
CA PHE A 38 -5.01 3.65 3.18
C PHE A 38 -5.79 2.51 3.84
N THR A 39 -5.78 1.33 3.23
CA THR A 39 -6.26 0.09 3.87
C THR A 39 -5.36 -0.30 5.06
N PRO A 40 -5.74 -1.31 5.88
CA PRO A 40 -4.75 -2.01 6.69
C PRO A 40 -3.68 -2.61 5.76
N MET A 41 -2.53 -2.95 6.33
CA MET A 41 -1.49 -3.69 5.59
C MET A 41 -2.02 -5.10 5.25
N ILE A 42 -2.12 -5.42 3.97
CA ILE A 42 -2.57 -6.72 3.45
C ILE A 42 -1.35 -7.53 3.00
N MET A 43 -1.31 -8.83 3.31
CA MET A 43 -0.25 -9.72 2.84
C MET A 43 -0.52 -10.10 1.38
N ALA A 44 0.38 -9.72 0.45
CA ALA A 44 0.16 -9.92 -0.99
C ALA A 44 0.08 -11.41 -1.37
N ASP A 45 0.92 -12.25 -0.76
CA ASP A 45 0.92 -13.70 -0.94
C ASP A 45 -0.45 -14.33 -0.61
N SER A 46 -1.06 -13.95 0.51
CA SER A 46 -2.40 -14.39 0.94
C SER A 46 -3.47 -13.87 -0.03
N PHE A 47 -3.37 -12.60 -0.42
CA PHE A 47 -4.31 -11.95 -1.34
C PHE A 47 -4.34 -12.64 -2.72
N ASN A 48 -3.20 -13.13 -3.19
CA ASN A 48 -3.10 -13.81 -4.48
C ASN A 48 -3.70 -15.22 -4.47
N GLN A 49 -3.72 -15.90 -3.32
CA GLN A 49 -4.10 -17.33 -3.24
C GLN A 49 -5.55 -17.64 -3.62
N SER A 50 -6.53 -16.83 -3.19
CA SER A 50 -7.94 -17.14 -3.44
C SER A 50 -8.84 -15.92 -3.31
N ILE A 51 -10.02 -15.99 -3.94
CA ILE A 51 -11.05 -14.95 -3.80
C ILE A 51 -11.49 -14.79 -2.33
N LYS A 52 -11.60 -15.91 -1.61
CA LYS A 52 -11.97 -15.91 -0.19
C LYS A 52 -10.96 -15.16 0.67
N ALA A 53 -9.66 -15.33 0.39
CA ALA A 53 -8.62 -14.58 1.10
C ALA A 53 -8.73 -13.07 0.81
N ARG A 54 -8.99 -12.70 -0.45
CA ARG A 54 -9.21 -11.29 -0.84
C ARG A 54 -10.42 -10.67 -0.15
N ASP A 55 -11.56 -11.36 -0.16
CA ASP A 55 -12.81 -10.87 0.44
C ASP A 55 -12.70 -10.69 1.97
N ASN A 56 -11.84 -11.49 2.63
CA ASN A 56 -11.57 -11.36 4.06
C ASN A 56 -10.66 -10.16 4.39
N GLU A 57 -9.70 -9.85 3.53
CA GLU A 57 -8.69 -8.81 3.77
C GLU A 57 -9.12 -7.43 3.25
N PHE A 58 -9.89 -7.40 2.16
CA PHE A 58 -10.26 -6.18 1.45
C PHE A 58 -11.78 -6.03 1.34
N THR A 59 -12.26 -4.88 1.81
CA THR A 59 -13.63 -4.41 1.63
C THR A 59 -13.59 -2.92 1.29
N THR A 60 -14.47 -2.50 0.40
CA THR A 60 -14.63 -1.10 -0.03
C THR A 60 -16.09 -0.81 -0.40
N ASN A 61 -16.42 0.45 -0.64
CA ASN A 61 -17.70 0.89 -1.19
C ASN A 61 -17.51 2.09 -2.13
N LYS A 62 -18.61 2.61 -2.69
CA LYS A 62 -18.57 3.72 -3.66
C LYS A 62 -18.12 5.05 -3.05
N GLU A 63 -18.30 5.25 -1.74
CA GLU A 63 -17.88 6.48 -1.05
C GLU A 63 -16.41 6.41 -0.57
N ASP A 64 -15.79 5.23 -0.57
CA ASP A 64 -14.42 5.04 -0.10
C ASP A 64 -13.38 5.36 -1.19
N THR A 65 -13.40 6.61 -1.65
CA THR A 65 -12.49 7.14 -2.65
C THR A 65 -12.01 8.55 -2.25
N PRO A 66 -10.74 8.92 -2.50
CA PRO A 66 -9.69 8.07 -3.04
C PRO A 66 -9.11 7.13 -1.99
N LEU A 67 -8.80 5.89 -2.39
CA LEU A 67 -8.27 4.81 -1.56
C LEU A 67 -6.95 4.28 -2.15
N ILE A 68 -5.98 4.05 -1.28
CA ILE A 68 -4.74 3.33 -1.61
C ILE A 68 -4.70 2.02 -0.83
N VAL A 69 -4.44 0.91 -1.52
CA VAL A 69 -4.31 -0.40 -0.89
C VAL A 69 -2.85 -0.66 -0.53
N GLN A 70 -2.55 -0.82 0.77
CA GLN A 70 -1.19 -1.12 1.21
C GLN A 70 -0.94 -2.63 1.26
N PHE A 71 0.09 -3.08 0.56
CA PHE A 71 0.57 -4.45 0.59
C PHE A 71 1.90 -4.60 1.33
N ALA A 72 2.04 -5.71 2.05
CA ALA A 72 3.32 -6.31 2.38
C ALA A 72 3.65 -7.36 1.31
N ALA A 73 4.75 -7.16 0.58
CA ALA A 73 5.23 -8.07 -0.45
C ALA A 73 6.75 -8.13 -0.41
N LYS A 74 7.31 -9.31 -0.75
CA LYS A 74 8.77 -9.53 -0.80
C LYS A 74 9.27 -9.97 -2.18
N THR A 75 8.36 -10.27 -3.10
CA THR A 75 8.69 -10.61 -4.50
C THR A 75 7.96 -9.68 -5.47
N VAL A 76 8.56 -9.47 -6.65
CA VAL A 76 7.95 -8.68 -7.72
C VAL A 76 6.62 -9.28 -8.15
N ASP A 77 6.57 -10.60 -8.30
CA ASP A 77 5.38 -11.34 -8.73
C ASP A 77 4.21 -11.11 -7.77
N ASP A 78 4.43 -11.31 -6.46
CA ASP A 78 3.39 -11.12 -5.45
C ASP A 78 2.78 -9.73 -5.50
N PHE A 79 3.62 -8.69 -5.57
CA PHE A 79 3.16 -7.30 -5.56
C PHE A 79 2.44 -6.93 -6.85
N VAL A 80 2.94 -7.38 -8.00
CA VAL A 80 2.34 -7.12 -9.32
C VAL A 80 0.99 -7.82 -9.43
N THR A 81 0.91 -9.11 -9.13
CA THR A 81 -0.34 -9.88 -9.20
C THR A 81 -1.39 -9.31 -8.26
N ALA A 82 -1.02 -8.96 -7.02
CA ALA A 82 -1.95 -8.33 -6.08
C ALA A 82 -2.44 -6.97 -6.60
N THR A 83 -1.58 -6.21 -7.28
CA THR A 83 -1.94 -4.93 -7.88
C THR A 83 -2.93 -5.09 -9.03
N GLU A 84 -2.69 -6.04 -9.94
CA GLU A 84 -3.59 -6.32 -11.07
C GLU A 84 -4.98 -6.77 -10.58
N LEU A 85 -5.04 -7.53 -9.48
CA LEU A 85 -6.30 -7.98 -8.89
C LEU A 85 -7.10 -6.86 -8.22
N ILE A 86 -6.45 -5.76 -7.79
CA ILE A 86 -7.10 -4.68 -7.02
C ILE A 86 -7.26 -3.37 -7.80
N SER A 87 -6.66 -3.26 -9.00
CA SER A 87 -6.53 -2.00 -9.72
C SER A 87 -7.85 -1.35 -10.13
N GLU A 88 -8.92 -2.13 -10.24
CA GLU A 88 -10.27 -1.63 -10.57
C GLU A 88 -11.10 -1.25 -9.32
N HIS A 89 -10.54 -1.42 -8.12
CA HIS A 89 -11.23 -1.18 -6.84
C HIS A 89 -10.59 -0.05 -6.00
N CYS A 90 -9.53 0.58 -6.48
CA CYS A 90 -8.81 1.64 -5.80
C CYS A 90 -8.07 2.56 -6.79
N GLU A 91 -7.59 3.71 -6.34
CA GLU A 91 -6.84 4.66 -7.17
C GLU A 91 -5.31 4.43 -7.11
N GLY A 92 -4.85 3.50 -6.28
CA GLY A 92 -3.44 3.15 -6.20
C GLY A 92 -3.09 2.06 -5.19
N VAL A 93 -1.83 1.64 -5.24
CA VAL A 93 -1.23 0.70 -4.27
C VAL A 93 -0.03 1.32 -3.55
N ASP A 94 0.25 0.81 -2.36
CA ASP A 94 1.40 1.18 -1.56
C ASP A 94 2.18 -0.05 -1.12
N LEU A 95 3.51 0.00 -1.22
CA LEU A 95 4.38 -1.04 -0.68
C LEU A 95 4.84 -0.68 0.74
N ASN A 96 4.56 -1.56 1.71
CA ASN A 96 5.06 -1.42 3.07
C ASN A 96 6.54 -1.83 3.16
N CYS A 97 7.41 -0.84 3.33
CA CYS A 97 8.84 -1.04 3.58
C CYS A 97 9.27 -0.47 4.95
N GLY A 98 8.33 -0.36 5.90
CA GLY A 98 8.55 0.39 7.15
C GLY A 98 8.14 -0.32 8.43
N CYS A 99 7.46 -1.47 8.38
CA CYS A 99 7.05 -2.20 9.58
C CYS A 99 8.29 -2.81 10.29
N PRO A 100 8.58 -2.44 11.56
CA PRO A 100 9.71 -2.99 12.31
C PRO A 100 9.32 -4.20 13.17
N GLN A 101 8.12 -4.77 12.98
CA GLN A 101 7.68 -5.91 13.78
C GLN A 101 8.58 -7.11 13.48
N ARG A 102 9.08 -7.76 14.54
CA ARG A 102 10.10 -8.82 14.44
C ARG A 102 9.69 -9.93 13.48
N TRP A 103 8.44 -10.38 13.55
CA TRP A 103 7.93 -11.43 12.64
C TRP A 103 7.97 -10.98 11.17
N ALA A 104 7.59 -9.73 10.87
CA ALA A 104 7.57 -9.22 9.51
C ALA A 104 8.99 -9.12 8.95
N MET A 105 9.95 -8.67 9.77
CA MET A 105 11.35 -8.59 9.37
C MET A 105 11.99 -9.96 9.16
N GLN A 106 11.69 -10.93 10.03
CA GLN A 106 12.17 -12.32 9.91
C GLN A 106 11.67 -12.98 8.61
N GLU A 107 10.43 -12.71 8.22
CA GLU A 107 9.83 -13.21 6.99
C GLU A 107 10.23 -12.41 5.73
N GLY A 108 11.03 -11.35 5.89
CA GLY A 108 11.56 -10.53 4.80
C GLY A 108 10.63 -9.42 4.30
N TYR A 109 9.61 -9.05 5.07
CA TYR A 109 8.68 -7.93 4.78
C TYR A 109 9.07 -6.65 5.56
N GLY A 110 8.35 -5.55 5.29
CA GLY A 110 8.46 -4.32 6.07
C GLY A 110 9.85 -3.72 5.99
N ALA A 111 10.43 -3.33 7.13
CA ALA A 111 11.74 -2.68 7.17
C ALA A 111 12.88 -3.55 6.62
N ALA A 112 12.73 -4.88 6.57
CA ALA A 112 13.73 -5.77 5.96
C ALA A 112 13.91 -5.53 4.45
N MET A 113 12.87 -5.01 3.77
CA MET A 113 12.93 -4.68 2.35
C MET A 113 13.88 -3.52 2.04
N LEU A 114 14.22 -2.68 3.02
CA LEU A 114 15.13 -1.55 2.81
C LEU A 114 16.55 -2.00 2.45
N ASN A 115 16.94 -3.22 2.85
CA ASN A 115 18.20 -3.85 2.42
C ASN A 115 18.16 -4.41 0.98
N LYS A 116 17.01 -4.35 0.31
CA LYS A 116 16.74 -4.93 -1.02
C LYS A 116 16.19 -3.87 -1.98
N SER A 117 16.88 -2.74 -2.05
CA SER A 117 16.44 -1.55 -2.79
C SER A 117 16.18 -1.83 -4.28
N GLU A 118 16.96 -2.73 -4.87
CA GLU A 118 16.83 -3.22 -6.25
C GLU A 118 15.52 -3.98 -6.46
N VAL A 119 15.09 -4.78 -5.49
CA VAL A 119 13.80 -5.48 -5.54
C VAL A 119 12.64 -4.48 -5.45
N ILE A 120 12.72 -3.50 -4.55
CA ILE A 120 11.71 -2.43 -4.43
C ILE A 120 11.61 -1.65 -5.76
N ARG A 121 12.73 -1.28 -6.35
CA ARG A 121 12.78 -0.59 -7.65
C ARG A 121 12.09 -1.40 -8.73
N ASP A 122 12.37 -2.70 -8.81
CA ASP A 122 11.81 -3.57 -9.85
C ASP A 122 10.32 -3.83 -9.64
N MET A 123 9.86 -3.95 -8.39
CA MET A 123 8.43 -3.97 -8.03
C MET A 123 7.70 -2.71 -8.55
N ILE A 124 8.21 -1.52 -8.24
CA ILE A 124 7.58 -0.25 -8.67
C ILE A 124 7.55 -0.13 -10.19
N ARG A 125 8.66 -0.49 -10.87
CA ARG A 125 8.74 -0.46 -12.34
C ARG A 125 7.73 -1.39 -12.98
N GLN A 126 7.63 -2.63 -12.49
CA GLN A 126 6.71 -3.61 -13.06
C GLN A 126 5.25 -3.22 -12.84
N VAL A 127 4.88 -2.72 -11.65
CA VAL A 127 3.53 -2.20 -11.41
C VAL A 127 3.23 -1.02 -12.34
N ARG A 128 4.18 -0.08 -12.52
CA ARG A 128 3.99 1.06 -13.42
C ARG A 128 3.77 0.63 -14.87
N ASN A 129 4.43 -0.44 -15.32
CA ASN A 129 4.27 -0.97 -16.69
C ASN A 129 2.94 -1.69 -16.91
N ARG A 130 2.24 -2.09 -15.85
CA ARG A 130 1.00 -2.89 -15.90
C ARG A 130 -0.25 -2.13 -15.47
N THR A 131 -0.10 -0.88 -15.05
CA THR A 131 -1.20 -0.06 -14.56
C THR A 131 -1.36 1.21 -15.40
N LYS A 132 -2.58 1.77 -15.38
CA LYS A 132 -2.91 3.00 -16.10
C LYS A 132 -2.02 4.17 -15.60
N PRO A 133 -1.67 5.16 -16.43
CA PRO A 133 -0.84 6.31 -16.00
C PRO A 133 -1.40 7.08 -14.80
N SER A 134 -2.72 7.10 -14.63
CA SER A 134 -3.41 7.74 -13.50
C SER A 134 -3.34 6.95 -12.19
N PHE A 135 -3.02 5.66 -12.25
CA PHE A 135 -2.94 4.78 -11.09
C PHE A 135 -1.70 5.13 -10.25
N THR A 136 -1.90 5.32 -8.95
CA THR A 136 -0.82 5.74 -8.05
C THR A 136 -0.07 4.54 -7.50
N VAL A 137 1.25 4.65 -7.40
CA VAL A 137 2.11 3.67 -6.73
C VAL A 137 2.97 4.44 -5.75
N SER A 138 2.92 4.07 -4.47
CA SER A 138 3.72 4.69 -3.41
C SER A 138 4.48 3.63 -2.61
N VAL A 139 5.45 4.09 -1.82
CA VAL A 139 6.16 3.26 -0.85
C VAL A 139 6.18 3.97 0.48
N LYS A 140 5.80 3.26 1.55
CA LYS A 140 5.88 3.75 2.92
C LYS A 140 7.12 3.19 3.60
N VAL A 141 8.10 4.05 3.85
CA VAL A 141 9.39 3.69 4.47
C VAL A 141 9.52 4.21 5.90
N ARG A 142 10.55 3.76 6.62
CA ARG A 142 11.12 4.43 7.80
C ARG A 142 12.46 5.05 7.44
N LEU A 143 12.98 5.91 8.32
CA LEU A 143 14.39 6.30 8.26
C LEU A 143 15.24 5.04 8.41
N PHE A 144 16.20 4.91 7.51
CA PHE A 144 17.16 3.84 7.46
C PHE A 144 18.53 4.51 7.40
N ASP A 145 19.37 4.23 8.39
CA ASP A 145 20.71 4.79 8.42
C ASP A 145 21.53 4.12 7.33
N CYS A 146 21.60 4.76 6.15
CA CYS A 146 22.59 4.45 5.13
C CYS A 146 23.98 4.91 5.61
N LEU A 147 24.50 4.31 6.69
CA LEU A 147 25.88 4.52 7.14
C LEU A 147 26.79 3.43 6.57
N SER A 148 26.85 3.39 5.25
CA SER A 148 27.96 2.82 4.48
C SER A 148 27.84 3.36 3.07
N VAL A 149 28.36 4.57 2.89
CA VAL A 149 28.84 5.02 1.58
C VAL A 149 30.12 4.21 1.36
N ASP A 150 30.03 3.16 0.55
CA ASP A 150 31.22 2.57 -0.06
C ASP A 150 31.83 3.58 -1.06
#